data_AF-A0A1M3CIT6-F1
#
_entry.id   AF-A0A1M3CIT6-F1
#
_cell.length_a   1.000
_cell.length_b   1.000
_cell.length_c   1.000
_cell.angle_alpha   90.00
_cell.angle_beta   90.00
_cell.angle_gamma   90.00
#
_symmetry.space_group_name_H-M   'P 1'
#
loop_
_entity.id
_entity.type
_entity.pdbx_description
1 polymer ?
#
loop_
_entity_poly.entity_id
_entity_poly.type
_entity_poly.pdbx_seq_one_letter_code
_entity_poly.pdbx_strand_id
1 'polypeptide(L)'
;MKIRYVAIAMAAAMAAAGLAHADQPGADWMPADQVIQKLTAKGYTNFSKVEADDGHWELEADLKGVRYDLHVDPKSGEITKSERDDD
;
A
#
# COMPACT_ATOMS: atom_id res chain seq x y z
N MET A 1 14.01 -18.19 -12.76
CA MET A 1 13.93 -17.74 -14.17
C MET A 1 13.67 -16.24 -14.14
N LYS A 2 14.56 -15.40 -14.69
CA LYS A 2 14.42 -13.92 -14.65
C LYS A 2 13.50 -13.49 -15.78
N ILE A 3 12.26 -13.11 -15.47
CA ILE A 3 11.29 -12.71 -16.49
C ILE A 3 11.48 -11.22 -16.79
N ARG A 4 11.89 -10.94 -18.02
CA ARG A 4 12.03 -9.61 -18.60
C ARG A 4 10.64 -9.19 -19.09
N TYR A 5 10.10 -8.09 -18.59
CA TYR A 5 8.81 -7.60 -19.08
C TYR A 5 9.02 -6.64 -20.25
N VAL A 6 8.56 -7.12 -21.40
CA VAL A 6 8.42 -6.43 -22.68
C VAL A 6 7.21 -5.52 -22.60
N ALA A 7 7.36 -4.27 -23.06
CA ALA A 7 6.25 -3.35 -23.27
C ALA A 7 5.29 -3.90 -24.34
N ILE A 8 4.00 -4.05 -24.01
CA ILE A 8 2.95 -4.34 -24.99
C ILE A 8 1.76 -3.39 -24.75
N ALA A 9 1.32 -2.86 -25.88
CA ALA A 9 0.36 -1.79 -26.05
C ALA A 9 -1.07 -2.14 -25.58
N MET A 10 -1.79 -1.09 -25.20
CA MET A 10 -3.23 -1.09 -24.93
C MET A 10 -4.03 -1.69 -26.09
N ALA A 11 -4.83 -2.71 -25.78
CA ALA A 11 -6.07 -3.02 -26.49
C ALA A 11 -7.18 -3.15 -25.45
N ALA A 12 -8.19 -2.28 -25.55
CA ALA A 12 -9.35 -2.28 -24.67
C ALA A 12 -10.24 -3.49 -24.97
N ALA A 13 -10.46 -4.34 -23.97
CA ALA A 13 -11.57 -5.28 -23.93
C ALA A 13 -12.21 -5.16 -22.53
N MET A 14 -13.49 -4.80 -22.50
CA MET A 14 -14.29 -4.85 -21.28
C MET A 14 -14.34 -6.29 -20.77
N ALA A 15 -13.67 -6.54 -19.65
CA ALA A 15 -13.93 -7.67 -18.79
C ALA A 15 -14.17 -7.11 -17.40
N ALA A 16 -15.34 -7.40 -16.82
CA ALA A 16 -15.58 -7.26 -15.40
C ALA A 16 -14.66 -8.26 -14.67
N ALA A 17 -13.37 -7.91 -14.57
CA ALA A 17 -12.42 -8.57 -13.69
C ALA A 17 -12.60 -7.91 -12.32
N GLY A 18 -12.80 -8.74 -11.29
CA GLY A 18 -13.21 -8.33 -9.95
C GLY A 18 -12.55 -7.04 -9.50
N LEU A 19 -13.37 -6.02 -9.26
CA LEU A 19 -12.95 -4.86 -8.48
C LEU A 19 -12.50 -5.42 -7.14
N ALA A 20 -11.19 -5.45 -6.90
CA ALA A 20 -10.68 -5.44 -5.54
C ALA A 20 -11.31 -4.19 -4.91
N HIS A 21 -12.31 -4.40 -4.06
CA HIS A 21 -12.94 -3.33 -3.33
C HIS A 21 -12.03 -3.05 -2.15
N ALA A 22 -11.13 -2.09 -2.29
CA ALA A 22 -10.56 -1.47 -1.10
C ALA A 22 -11.71 -0.82 -0.32
N ASP A 23 -11.73 -1.03 0.98
CA ASP A 23 -12.71 -0.39 1.85
C ASP A 23 -12.53 1.13 1.79
N GLN A 24 -13.61 1.86 2.08
CA GLN A 24 -13.50 3.31 2.23
C GLN A 24 -12.96 3.62 3.64
N PRO A 25 -11.97 4.51 3.78
CA PRO A 25 -11.52 4.96 5.08
C PRO A 25 -12.67 5.55 5.89
N GLY A 26 -12.70 5.28 7.20
CA GLY A 26 -13.69 5.90 8.09
C GLY A 26 -13.53 7.43 8.15
N ALA A 27 -14.63 8.14 8.39
CA ALA A 27 -14.65 9.62 8.38
C ALA A 27 -13.69 10.27 9.40
N ASP A 28 -13.33 9.53 10.45
CA ASP A 28 -12.44 9.94 11.54
C ASP A 28 -11.04 9.30 11.43
N TRP A 29 -10.70 8.74 10.26
CA TRP A 29 -9.36 8.19 9.98
C TRP A 29 -8.39 9.30 9.63
N MET A 30 -7.13 9.11 10.00
CA MET A 30 -6.02 9.92 9.51
C MET A 30 -5.98 9.84 7.98
N PRO A 31 -5.93 10.98 7.26
CA PRO A 31 -5.79 10.95 5.80
C PRO A 31 -4.53 10.21 5.37
N ALA A 32 -4.59 9.50 4.24
CA ALA A 32 -3.45 8.75 3.69
C ALA A 32 -2.15 9.57 3.62
N ASP A 33 -2.23 10.83 3.18
CA ASP A 33 -1.06 11.72 3.10
C ASP A 33 -0.39 11.95 4.46
N GLN A 34 -1.14 12.00 5.55
CA GLN A 34 -0.58 12.14 6.90
C GLN A 34 0.07 10.84 7.38
N VAL A 35 -0.49 9.69 7.01
CA VAL A 35 0.14 8.39 7.27
C VAL A 35 1.47 8.28 6.53
N ILE A 36 1.49 8.62 5.24
CA ILE A 36 2.71 8.64 4.41
C ILE A 36 3.75 9.59 4.99
N GLN A 37 3.37 10.80 5.43
CA GLN A 37 4.30 11.74 6.06
C GLN A 37 4.93 11.15 7.33
N LYS A 38 4.15 10.50 8.19
CA LYS A 38 4.67 9.84 9.41
C LYS A 38 5.64 8.71 9.07
N LEU A 39 5.31 7.86 8.10
CA LEU A 39 6.18 6.77 7.68
C LEU A 39 7.45 7.29 7.00
N THR A 40 7.35 8.35 6.22
CA THR A 40 8.51 9.04 5.64
C THR A 40 9.45 9.54 6.72
N ALA A 41 8.93 10.11 7.81
CA ALA A 41 9.73 10.54 8.96
C ALA A 41 10.42 9.37 9.69
N LYS A 42 9.88 8.14 9.57
CA LYS A 42 10.48 6.89 10.05
C LYS A 42 11.49 6.28 9.05
N GLY A 43 11.68 6.89 7.87
CA GLY A 43 12.64 6.47 6.85
C GLY A 43 12.09 5.54 5.78
N TYR A 44 10.77 5.31 5.75
CA TYR A 44 10.12 4.57 4.67
C TYR A 44 10.05 5.41 3.38
N THR A 45 10.09 4.73 2.24
CA THR A 45 10.12 5.32 0.90
C THR A 45 9.31 4.46 -0.08
N ASN A 46 9.15 4.90 -1.34
CA ASN A 46 8.53 4.12 -2.42
C ASN A 46 7.15 3.53 -2.08
N PHE A 47 6.25 4.33 -1.53
CA PHE A 47 4.92 3.88 -1.10
C PHE A 47 4.04 3.37 -2.26
N SER A 48 3.33 2.27 -2.07
CA SER A 48 2.25 1.79 -2.94
C SER A 48 1.17 1.08 -2.10
N LYS A 49 0.10 0.57 -2.75
CA LYS A 49 -1.04 -0.10 -2.12
C LYS A 49 -1.56 0.64 -0.88
N VAL A 50 -1.72 1.96 -0.99
CA VAL A 50 -2.18 2.79 0.12
C VAL A 50 -3.69 2.70 0.19
N GLU A 51 -4.17 1.72 0.95
CA GLU A 51 -5.57 1.28 0.94
C GLU A 51 -6.11 1.20 2.37
N ALA A 52 -7.41 1.47 2.53
CA ALA A 52 -8.08 1.12 3.76
C ALA A 52 -8.60 -0.31 3.60
N ASP A 53 -8.24 -1.17 4.53
CA ASP A 53 -8.69 -2.56 4.58
C ASP A 53 -8.82 -3.00 6.04
N ASP A 54 -9.82 -3.83 6.34
CA ASP A 54 -10.01 -4.47 7.64
C ASP A 54 -9.72 -3.57 8.88
N GLY A 55 -10.20 -2.31 8.84
CA GLY A 55 -10.07 -1.37 9.95
C GLY A 55 -8.71 -0.69 10.13
N HIS A 56 -7.81 -0.78 9.15
CA HIS A 56 -6.50 -0.13 9.18
C HIS A 56 -6.09 0.42 7.81
N TRP A 57 -5.02 1.21 7.79
CA TRP A 57 -4.32 1.52 6.54
C TRP A 57 -3.34 0.40 6.23
N GLU A 58 -3.48 -0.21 5.07
CA GLU A 58 -2.46 -1.06 4.46
C GLU A 58 -1.58 -0.18 3.55
N LEU A 59 -0.26 -0.36 3.63
CA LEU A 59 0.70 0.28 2.75
C LEU A 59 1.86 -0.67 2.48
N GLU A 60 2.31 -0.74 1.24
CA GLU A 60 3.63 -1.26 0.95
C GLU A 60 4.67 -0.12 0.91
N ALA A 61 5.82 -0.30 1.55
CA ALA A 61 6.89 0.70 1.53
C ALA A 61 8.30 0.09 1.67
N ASP A 62 9.30 0.79 1.17
CA ASP A 62 10.71 0.39 1.24
C ASP A 62 11.38 1.01 2.47
N LEU A 63 12.08 0.18 3.24
CA LEU A 63 12.97 0.61 4.31
C LEU A 63 14.35 0.01 4.11
N LYS A 64 15.36 0.86 3.92
CA LYS A 64 16.76 0.44 3.69
C LYS A 64 16.92 -0.56 2.53
N GLY A 65 16.15 -0.39 1.47
CA GLY A 65 16.20 -1.23 0.27
C GLY A 65 15.47 -2.57 0.40
N VAL A 66 14.66 -2.77 1.45
CA VAL A 66 13.80 -3.95 1.64
C VAL A 66 12.34 -3.50 1.61
N ARG A 67 11.51 -4.24 0.89
CA ARG A 67 10.06 -4.02 0.78
C ARG A 67 9.33 -4.57 2.00
N TYR A 68 8.35 -3.83 2.50
CA TYR A 68 7.51 -4.24 3.63
C TYR A 68 6.04 -3.98 3.35
N ASP A 69 5.20 -4.92 3.76
CA ASP A 69 3.76 -4.73 3.99
C ASP A 69 3.56 -4.17 5.40
N LEU A 70 2.89 -3.02 5.49
CA LEU A 70 2.64 -2.29 6.72
C LEU A 70 1.15 -2.18 6.97
N HIS A 71 0.75 -2.50 8.20
CA HIS A 71 -0.56 -2.13 8.71
C HIS A 71 -0.39 -0.96 9.68
N VAL A 72 -1.20 0.08 9.54
CA VAL A 72 -1.12 1.28 10.34
C VAL A 72 -2.48 1.58 10.98
N ASP A 73 -2.46 1.77 12.29
CA ASP A 73 -3.64 2.20 13.04
C ASP A 73 -4.12 3.56 12.52
N PRO A 74 -5.39 3.69 12.09
CA PRO A 74 -5.85 4.86 11.39
C PRO A 74 -6.11 6.06 12.31
N LYS A 75 -6.06 5.90 13.64
CA LYS A 75 -6.25 7.00 14.60
C LYS A 75 -4.93 7.62 15.02
N SER A 76 -3.98 6.76 15.39
CA SER A 76 -2.68 7.13 15.92
C SER A 76 -1.62 7.26 14.83
N GLY A 77 -1.76 6.58 13.70
CA GLY A 77 -0.70 6.47 12.68
C GLY A 77 0.47 5.59 13.12
N GLU A 78 0.28 4.72 14.11
CA GLU A 78 1.29 3.76 14.54
C GLU A 78 1.26 2.48 13.71
N ILE A 79 2.44 1.92 13.45
CA ILE A 79 2.57 0.66 12.73
C ILE A 79 2.16 -0.47 13.67
N THR A 80 1.11 -1.22 13.29
CA THR A 80 0.59 -2.36 14.04
C THR A 80 1.10 -3.69 13.50
N LYS A 81 1.47 -3.74 12.21
CA LYS A 81 2.13 -4.88 11.56
C LYS A 81 3.20 -4.37 10.60
N SER A 82 4.34 -5.06 10.56
CA SER A 82 5.38 -4.86 9.56
C SER A 82 5.94 -6.21 9.19
N GLU A 83 5.66 -6.65 7.97
CA GLU A 83 6.11 -7.91 7.41
C GLU A 83 6.96 -7.62 6.18
N ARG A 84 8.06 -8.34 6.02
CA ARG A 84 8.89 -8.21 4.83
C ARG A 84 8.13 -8.84 3.67
N ASP A 85 8.07 -8.14 2.55
CA ASP A 85 7.55 -8.69 1.31
C ASP A 85 8.65 -9.57 0.68
N ASP A 86 8.36 -10.88 0.57
CA ASP A 86 9.30 -11.95 0.22
C ASP A 86 9.08 -12.51 -1.20
N ASP A 87 8.36 -11.79 -2.06
CA ASP A 87 8.12 -12.14 -3.48
C ASP A 87 9.39 -12.43 -4.32
#